data_AF-A0A444R3X9-F1
#
_entry.id   AF-A0A444R3X9-F1
#
_cell.length_a   1.000
_cell.length_b   1.000
_cell.length_c   1.000
_cell.angle_alpha   90.00
_cell.angle_beta   90.00
_cell.angle_gamma   90.00
#
_symmetry.space_group_name_H-M   'P 1'
#
loop_
_entity.id
_entity.type
_entity.pdbx_description
1 polymer ?
#
loop_
_entity_poly.entity_id
_entity_poly.type
_entity_poly.pdbx_seq_one_letter_code
_entity_poly.pdbx_strand_id
1 'polypeptide(L)'
;KLEKYEDQAGFCKVATLQDIKDNDYVLTPGRYVGAAEQEEDGVAFETKMRELSKTLFEQMKQAEELDRAIRQNLEALGYGE
;
A
#
# COMPACT_ATOMS: atom_id res chain seq x y z
N LYS A 1 -32.15 17.17 12.76
CA LYS A 1 -31.14 18.22 12.49
C LYS A 1 -30.11 17.57 11.57
N LEU A 2 -29.84 18.16 10.41
CA LEU A 2 -28.72 17.73 9.57
C LEU A 2 -27.42 18.08 10.32
N GLU A 3 -26.45 17.17 10.30
CA GLU A 3 -25.11 17.43 10.82
C GLU A 3 -24.47 18.59 10.06
N LYS A 4 -23.65 19.40 10.74
CA LYS A 4 -22.94 20.50 10.10
C LYS A 4 -21.83 19.92 9.23
N TYR A 5 -21.67 20.48 8.03
CA TYR A 5 -20.60 20.10 7.13
C TYR A 5 -19.22 20.42 7.73
N GLU A 6 -18.27 19.52 7.49
CA GLU A 6 -16.85 19.65 7.86
C GLU A 6 -15.99 18.99 6.77
N ASP A 7 -14.84 19.58 6.46
CA ASP A 7 -13.87 19.02 5.54
C ASP A 7 -13.25 17.75 6.16
N GLN A 8 -13.08 16.70 5.35
CA GLN A 8 -12.49 15.43 5.74
C GLN A 8 -11.38 15.05 4.78
N ALA A 9 -10.15 14.92 5.30
CA ALA A 9 -8.98 14.57 4.51
C ALA A 9 -9.18 13.21 3.80
N GLY A 10 -8.89 13.14 2.50
CA GLY A 10 -9.15 11.97 1.67
C GLY A 10 -10.63 11.72 1.30
N PHE A 11 -11.59 12.53 1.78
CA PHE A 11 -13.01 12.35 1.50
C PHE A 11 -13.71 13.57 0.90
N CYS A 12 -13.74 14.72 1.59
CA CYS A 12 -14.41 15.93 1.10
C CYS A 12 -13.72 17.22 1.55
N LYS A 13 -13.82 18.27 0.72
CA LYS A 13 -13.32 19.61 1.08
C LYS A 13 -14.10 20.71 0.36
N VAL A 14 -14.36 21.82 1.04
CA VAL A 14 -14.76 23.08 0.41
C VAL A 14 -13.53 23.81 -0.11
N ALA A 15 -13.45 23.97 -1.43
CA ALA A 15 -12.41 24.77 -2.09
C ALA A 15 -12.96 26.15 -2.49
N THR A 16 -12.17 27.20 -2.30
CA THR A 16 -12.49 28.56 -2.77
C THR A 16 -12.17 28.72 -4.26
N LEU A 17 -12.72 29.76 -4.89
CA LEU A 17 -12.36 30.10 -6.28
C LEU A 17 -10.86 30.42 -6.43
N GLN A 18 -10.22 30.94 -5.38
CA GLN A 18 -8.78 31.18 -5.38
C GLN A 18 -8.01 29.86 -5.39
N ASP A 19 -8.40 28.88 -4.56
CA ASP A 19 -7.79 27.53 -4.56
C ASP A 19 -7.91 26.86 -5.93
N ILE A 20 -9.06 27.04 -6.60
CA ILE A 20 -9.28 26.51 -7.96
C ILE A 20 -8.34 27.18 -8.95
N LYS A 21 -8.19 28.50 -8.88
CA LYS A 21 -7.29 29.27 -9.73
C LYS A 21 -5.82 28.87 -9.52
N ASP A 22 -5.41 28.68 -8.26
CA ASP A 22 -4.04 28.28 -7.90
C ASP A 22 -3.71 26.84 -8.36
N ASN A 23 -4.75 26.03 -8.62
CA ASN A 23 -4.64 24.68 -9.18
C ASN A 23 -4.86 24.63 -10.70
N ASP A 24 -4.72 25.75 -11.41
CA ASP A 24 -4.93 25.88 -12.86
C ASP A 24 -6.33 25.41 -13.32
N TYR A 25 -7.33 25.60 -12.47
CA TYR A 25 -8.72 25.15 -12.69
C TYR A 25 -8.88 23.62 -12.84
N VAL A 26 -7.88 22.83 -12.44
CA VAL A 26 -7.94 21.36 -12.47
C VAL A 26 -8.73 20.85 -11.27
N LEU A 27 -9.96 20.40 -11.50
CA LEU A 27 -10.91 19.99 -10.44
C LEU A 27 -10.77 18.53 -9.98
N THR A 28 -9.60 17.90 -10.14
CA THR A 28 -9.40 16.53 -9.65
C THR A 28 -9.38 16.51 -8.12
N PRO A 29 -10.25 15.74 -7.44
CA PRO A 29 -10.38 15.76 -5.98
C PRO A 29 -9.06 15.62 -5.22
N GLY A 30 -8.14 14.79 -5.72
CA GLY A 30 -6.82 14.59 -5.10
C GLY A 30 -5.97 15.85 -4.97
N ARG A 31 -6.22 16.91 -5.74
CA ARG A 31 -5.55 18.21 -5.59
C ARG A 31 -6.05 19.04 -4.41
N TYR A 32 -7.26 18.76 -3.92
CA TYR A 32 -7.92 19.56 -2.88
C TYR A 32 -8.07 18.80 -1.58
N VAL A 33 -8.49 17.54 -1.66
CA VAL A 33 -9.02 16.75 -0.55
C VAL A 33 -7.92 16.18 0.36
N GLY A 34 -6.65 16.27 -0.04
CA GLY A 34 -5.51 15.72 0.72
C GLY A 34 -5.57 14.19 0.83
N ALA A 35 -4.71 13.61 1.65
CA ALA A 35 -4.76 12.19 2.00
C ALA A 35 -5.40 12.04 3.38
N ALA A 36 -6.24 11.02 3.55
CA ALA A 36 -6.69 10.63 4.89
C ALA A 36 -5.46 10.33 5.75
N GLU A 37 -5.49 10.76 7.02
CA GLU A 37 -4.47 10.33 7.98
C GLU A 37 -4.47 8.81 8.00
N GLN A 38 -3.32 8.23 7.69
CA GLN A 38 -3.10 6.82 7.90
C GLN A 38 -2.83 6.63 9.38
N GLU A 39 -3.54 5.70 10.02
CA GLU A 39 -3.17 5.25 11.36
C GLU A 39 -1.72 4.73 11.28
N GLU A 40 -0.79 5.48 11.88
CA GLU A 40 0.56 5.01 12.05
C GLU A 40 0.52 3.86 13.05
N ASP A 41 1.14 2.74 12.68
CA ASP A 41 1.28 1.57 13.56
C ASP A 41 2.23 1.82 14.75
N GLY A 42 2.76 3.04 14.88
CA GLY A 42 3.70 3.46 15.90
C GLY A 42 5.10 2.86 15.75
N VAL A 43 5.36 2.12 14.67
CA VAL A 43 6.65 1.46 14.44
C VAL A 43 7.54 2.34 13.57
N ALA A 44 8.75 2.62 14.06
CA ALA A 44 9.75 3.35 13.28
C ALA A 44 10.03 2.64 11.94
N PHE A 45 10.10 3.41 10.85
CA PHE A 45 10.30 2.90 9.49
C PHE A 45 11.45 1.88 9.39
N GLU A 46 12.60 2.20 9.97
CA GLU A 46 13.79 1.33 9.97
C GLU A 46 13.54 -0.02 10.65
N THR A 47 12.78 -0.03 11.75
CA THR A 47 12.40 -1.26 12.45
C THR A 47 11.45 -2.09 11.60
N LYS A 48 10.43 -1.46 11.03
CA LYS A 48 9.45 -2.13 10.15
C LYS A 48 10.12 -2.72 8.92
N MET A 49 11.00 -1.97 8.26
CA MET A 49 11.73 -2.44 7.09
C MET A 49 12.66 -3.60 7.40
N ARG A 50 13.32 -3.59 8.56
CA ARG A 50 14.16 -4.70 9.01
C ARG A 50 13.36 -5.99 9.20
N GLU A 51 12.25 -5.93 9.93
CA GLU A 51 11.42 -7.10 10.21
C GLU A 51 10.75 -7.64 8.93
N LEU A 52 10.24 -6.76 8.06
CA LEU A 52 9.66 -7.15 6.78
C LEU A 52 10.71 -7.80 5.86
N SER A 53 11.91 -7.21 5.77
CA SER A 53 12.98 -7.77 4.93
C SER A 53 13.43 -9.13 5.43
N LYS A 54 13.57 -9.30 6.76
CA LYS A 54 13.88 -10.59 7.36
C LYS A 54 12.83 -11.65 7.01
N THR A 55 11.56 -11.30 7.19
CA THR A 55 10.43 -12.19 6.86
C THR A 55 10.44 -12.58 5.39
N LEU A 56 10.70 -11.61 4.49
CA LEU A 56 10.78 -11.86 3.06
C LEU A 56 11.92 -12.84 2.71
N PHE A 57 13.12 -12.67 3.28
CA PHE A 57 14.23 -13.60 3.03
C PHE A 57 13.94 -15.02 3.55
N GLU A 58 13.27 -15.16 4.69
CA GLU A 58 12.83 -16.47 5.19
C GLU A 58 11.84 -17.14 4.23
N GLN A 59 10.87 -16.38 3.71
CA GLN A 59 9.89 -16.88 2.73
C GLN A 59 10.54 -17.26 1.40
N MET A 60 11.52 -16.47 0.92
CA MET A 60 12.27 -16.80 -0.29
C MET A 60 13.01 -18.12 -0.15
N LYS A 61 13.65 -18.36 1.00
CA LYS A 61 14.32 -19.64 1.27
C LYS A 61 13.33 -20.80 1.30
N GLN A 62 12.16 -20.63 1.92
CA GLN A 62 11.11 -21.64 1.93
C GLN A 62 10.61 -21.94 0.51
N ALA A 63 10.46 -20.91 -0.33
CA ALA A 63 10.06 -21.09 -1.73
C ALA A 63 11.09 -21.92 -2.51
N GLU A 64 12.38 -21.66 -2.35
CA GLU A 64 13.44 -22.47 -3.00
C GLU A 64 13.40 -23.94 -2.56
N GLU A 65 13.17 -24.20 -1.27
CA GLU A 65 13.05 -25.56 -0.75
C GLU A 65 11.82 -26.29 -1.32
N LEU A 66 10.69 -25.60 -1.41
CA LEU A 66 9.46 -26.12 -2.01
C LEU A 66 9.61 -26.37 -3.51
N ASP A 67 10.22 -25.44 -4.25
CA ASP A 67 10.49 -25.59 -5.68
C ASP A 67 11.36 -26.82 -5.96
N ARG A 68 12.39 -27.04 -5.14
CA ARG A 68 13.22 -28.24 -5.24
C ARG A 68 12.41 -29.51 -4.99
N ALA A 69 11.57 -29.52 -3.96
CA ALA A 69 10.73 -30.67 -3.65
C ALA A 69 9.72 -30.97 -4.78
N ILE A 70 9.12 -29.93 -5.36
CA ILE A 70 8.21 -30.06 -6.50
C ILE A 70 8.94 -30.66 -7.70
N ARG A 71 10.14 -30.17 -8.04
CA ARG A 71 10.97 -30.71 -9.14
C ARG A 71 11.31 -32.19 -8.93
N GLN A 72 11.75 -32.56 -7.73
CA GLN A 72 12.04 -33.97 -7.39
C GLN A 72 10.81 -34.87 -7.55
N ASN A 73 9.63 -34.39 -7.14
CA ASN A 73 8.39 -35.13 -7.32
C ASN A 73 8.01 -35.28 -8.80
N LEU A 74 8.19 -34.24 -9.62
CA LEU A 74 7.93 -34.29 -11.06
C LEU A 74 8.89 -35.26 -11.77
N GLU A 75 10.18 -35.24 -11.42
CA GLU A 75 11.17 -36.22 -11.90
C GLU A 75 10.75 -37.66 -11.58
N ALA A 76 10.34 -37.93 -10.34
CA ALA A 76 9.88 -39.25 -9.91
C ALA A 76 8.63 -39.73 -10.65
N LEU A 77 7.78 -38.80 -11.12
CA LEU A 77 6.59 -39.09 -11.91
C LEU A 77 6.87 -39.18 -13.43
N GLY A 78 8.12 -38.97 -13.87
CA GLY A 78 8.51 -39.02 -15.27
C GLY A 78 8.25 -37.72 -16.07
N TYR A 79 8.02 -36.61 -15.38
CA TYR A 79 7.80 -35.27 -15.97
C TYR A 79 8.91 -34.26 -15.62
N GLY A 80 10.08 -34.75 -15.19
CA GLY A 80 11.25 -33.88 -14.96
C GLY A 80 11.79 -33.35 -16.29
N GLU A 81 12.13 -32.06 -16.32
CA GLU A 81 12.96 -31.45 -17.38
C GLU A 81 14.45 -31.77 -17.17
#